data_AF-A0A2Z4LV02-F1
#
_entry.id   AF-A0A2Z4LV02-F1
#
_cell.length_a   1.000
_cell.length_b   1.000
_cell.length_c   1.000
_cell.angle_alpha   90.00
_cell.angle_beta   90.00
_cell.angle_gamma   90.00
#
_symmetry.space_group_name_H-M   'P 1'
#
loop_
_entity.id
_entity.type
_entity.pdbx_description
1 polymer ?
#
loop_
_entity_poly.entity_id
_entity_poly.type
_entity_poly.pdbx_seq_one_letter_code
_entity_poly.pdbx_strand_id
1 'polypeptide(L)'
;MKPIFNIKRISFHILFMAYVGMAAYFIGCRDKEQNETESNEENKEQVVFEIHTSADTVTVNKYLRCYAYLKKSHFKNSGIIVYIANDDEYSLKQNLSNEYDVAMDIFPNLSHDTINQKWIGQYDFDKTAVFGRKFKSVGKDTIRGYILEYQNKELPMDSVFKSEEVKKYYFEKEIYVDSSQN
;
A
#
# COMPACT_ATOMS: atom_id res chain seq x y z
N MET A 1 -82.53 -12.60 22.17
CA MET A 1 -83.36 -11.62 22.90
C MET A 1 -83.59 -12.15 24.32
N LYS A 2 -83.48 -11.29 25.34
CA LYS A 2 -83.26 -11.51 26.79
C LYS A 2 -81.77 -11.52 27.22
N PRO A 3 -81.32 -10.48 27.96
CA PRO A 3 -80.10 -10.54 28.77
C PRO A 3 -80.46 -10.78 30.25
N ILE A 4 -79.55 -11.43 30.98
CA ILE A 4 -79.54 -11.43 32.45
C ILE A 4 -78.11 -11.09 32.88
N PHE A 5 -77.95 -9.95 33.55
CA PHE A 5 -76.75 -9.57 34.27
C PHE A 5 -77.18 -9.19 35.70
N ASN A 6 -76.57 -9.82 36.70
CA ASN A 6 -76.19 -9.15 37.95
C ASN A 6 -75.37 -10.08 38.85
N ILE A 7 -74.32 -9.55 39.47
CA ILE A 7 -74.11 -9.52 40.93
C ILE A 7 -72.90 -8.60 41.25
N LYS A 8 -73.11 -7.75 42.26
CA LYS A 8 -72.24 -6.72 42.89
C LYS A 8 -71.07 -7.36 43.70
N ARG A 9 -69.84 -6.83 43.72
CA ARG A 9 -69.23 -5.68 44.45
C ARG A 9 -68.97 -5.92 45.96
N ILE A 10 -67.72 -5.66 46.44
CA ILE A 10 -67.23 -5.14 47.77
C ILE A 10 -65.69 -5.39 47.80
N SER A 11 -64.79 -4.39 47.69
CA SER A 11 -64.22 -3.44 48.68
C SER A 11 -63.28 -4.04 49.74
N PHE A 12 -62.02 -3.54 49.87
CA PHE A 12 -61.41 -3.07 51.15
C PHE A 12 -59.95 -2.53 51.03
N HIS A 13 -59.73 -1.34 51.61
CA HIS A 13 -58.54 -0.76 52.31
C HIS A 13 -57.18 -0.63 51.58
N ILE A 14 -56.59 0.57 51.38
CA ILE A 14 -56.08 1.61 52.32
C ILE A 14 -54.86 1.17 53.14
N LEU A 15 -53.76 1.91 52.93
CA LEU A 15 -52.58 2.12 53.78
C LEU A 15 -51.60 0.93 53.97
N PHE A 16 -50.50 0.97 53.21
CA PHE A 16 -49.20 0.77 53.85
C PHE A 16 -48.23 1.84 53.32
N MET A 17 -47.88 2.74 54.24
CA MET A 17 -46.86 3.75 54.08
C MET A 17 -45.47 3.12 54.02
N ALA A 18 -44.57 3.87 53.39
CA ALA A 18 -43.15 4.01 53.74
C ALA A 18 -42.34 2.71 53.88
N TYR A 19 -41.56 2.39 52.87
CA TYR A 19 -40.14 2.09 53.10
C TYR A 19 -39.32 2.25 51.81
N VAL A 20 -38.50 3.30 51.81
CA VAL A 20 -37.09 3.31 51.42
C VAL A 20 -36.72 2.63 50.09
N GLY A 21 -36.36 3.46 49.11
CA GLY A 21 -35.68 3.02 47.90
C GLY A 21 -35.21 4.19 47.04
N MET A 22 -34.48 5.11 47.66
CA MET A 22 -33.76 6.21 47.00
C MET A 22 -32.81 5.62 45.94
N ALA A 23 -33.23 5.63 44.67
CA ALA A 23 -32.38 5.36 43.50
C ALA A 23 -32.96 6.08 42.26
N ALA A 24 -33.38 7.33 42.44
CA ALA A 24 -33.45 8.30 41.37
C ALA A 24 -32.36 9.33 41.68
N TYR A 25 -31.61 9.72 40.66
CA TYR A 25 -30.28 10.36 40.66
C TYR A 25 -29.14 9.34 40.50
N PHE A 26 -28.44 9.46 39.36
CA PHE A 26 -27.35 8.62 38.85
C PHE A 26 -27.71 7.43 37.95
N ILE A 27 -28.53 7.69 36.93
CA ILE A 27 -28.29 7.17 35.58
C ILE A 27 -28.51 8.39 34.67
N GLY A 28 -27.56 9.32 34.59
CA GLY A 28 -26.29 9.07 33.92
C GLY A 28 -26.56 9.18 32.42
N CYS A 29 -26.47 10.41 31.89
CA CYS A 29 -26.29 10.66 30.46
C CYS A 29 -25.19 9.74 29.97
N ARG A 30 -25.56 8.68 29.28
CA ARG A 30 -24.65 7.84 28.51
C ARG A 30 -25.44 7.28 27.35
N ASP A 31 -24.77 7.28 26.22
CA ASP A 31 -25.17 6.63 24.97
C ASP A 31 -26.06 7.46 24.06
N LYS A 32 -25.42 8.50 23.49
CA LYS A 32 -25.49 8.83 22.05
C LYS A 32 -24.25 9.64 21.65
N GLU A 33 -23.09 9.06 21.87
CA GLU A 33 -21.82 9.48 21.28
C GLU A 33 -21.08 8.21 20.83
N GLN A 34 -21.68 7.48 19.89
CA GLN A 34 -21.04 6.42 19.11
C GLN A 34 -21.75 6.35 17.76
N ASN A 35 -21.45 7.33 16.91
CA ASN A 35 -21.63 7.25 15.46
C ASN A 35 -20.48 8.04 14.82
N GLU A 36 -19.26 7.71 15.22
CA GLU A 36 -18.02 8.22 14.66
C GLU A 36 -16.87 7.28 15.08
N THR A 37 -17.07 5.97 14.97
CA THR A 37 -15.97 4.99 15.11
C THR A 37 -16.26 3.72 14.32
N GLU A 38 -16.59 3.87 13.03
CA GLU A 38 -16.59 2.77 12.06
C GLU A 38 -16.23 3.33 10.66
N SER A 39 -15.05 3.96 10.57
CA SER A 39 -14.40 4.24 9.27
C SER A 39 -12.89 4.42 9.37
N ASN A 40 -12.27 4.04 10.49
CA ASN A 40 -10.81 4.03 10.67
C ASN A 40 -10.35 2.62 11.08
N GLU A 41 -10.88 1.58 10.42
CA GLU A 41 -10.02 0.43 10.17
C GLU A 41 -9.01 0.91 9.13
N GLU A 42 -7.86 1.30 9.68
CA GLU A 42 -6.62 1.55 8.97
C GLU A 42 -6.55 0.65 7.75
N ASN A 43 -6.69 1.26 6.57
CA ASN A 43 -6.21 0.69 5.32
C ASN A 43 -4.70 0.57 5.49
N LYS A 44 -4.25 -0.48 6.17
CA LYS A 44 -2.85 -0.90 6.21
C LYS A 44 -2.49 -1.08 4.77
N GLU A 45 -1.87 -0.06 4.21
CA GLU A 45 -1.41 0.00 2.84
C GLU A 45 -0.60 -1.26 2.61
N GLN A 46 -1.20 -2.23 1.93
CA GLN A 46 -0.63 -3.56 1.86
C GLN A 46 0.60 -3.42 0.97
N VAL A 47 1.77 -3.45 1.56
CA VAL A 47 3.05 -3.30 0.86
C VAL A 47 3.12 -4.32 -0.28
N VAL A 48 2.96 -3.84 -1.51
CA VAL A 48 2.88 -4.68 -2.70
C VAL A 48 4.27 -5.11 -3.15
N PHE A 49 5.26 -4.25 -2.97
CA PHE A 49 6.64 -4.45 -3.38
C PHE A 49 7.63 -3.86 -2.35
N GLU A 50 8.89 -4.25 -2.46
CA GLU A 50 10.00 -3.64 -1.74
C GLU A 50 11.06 -3.13 -2.70
N ILE A 51 11.66 -1.99 -2.36
CA ILE A 51 12.86 -1.46 -3.00
C ILE A 51 13.97 -1.45 -1.96
N HIS A 52 15.05 -2.13 -2.29
CA HIS A 52 16.24 -2.20 -1.46
C HIS A 52 17.44 -1.63 -2.22
N THR A 53 18.35 -1.03 -1.48
CA THR A 53 19.58 -0.42 -1.99
C THR A 53 20.77 -1.15 -1.40
N SER A 54 21.88 -1.25 -2.14
CA SER A 54 23.10 -1.87 -1.63
C SER A 54 23.77 -1.02 -0.54
N ALA A 55 23.43 0.26 -0.48
CA ALA A 55 23.85 1.22 0.53
C ALA A 55 22.84 2.38 0.60
N ASP A 56 22.79 3.07 1.73
CA ASP A 56 22.00 4.30 1.89
C ASP A 56 22.73 5.54 1.33
N THR A 57 24.07 5.44 1.22
CA THR A 57 24.96 6.46 0.67
C THR A 57 25.77 5.89 -0.51
N VAL A 58 25.93 6.67 -1.57
CA VAL A 58 26.76 6.32 -2.73
C VAL A 58 27.71 7.45 -3.10
N THR A 59 28.92 7.11 -3.51
CA THR A 59 29.86 8.11 -4.04
C THR A 59 29.41 8.61 -5.40
N VAL A 60 29.53 9.92 -5.62
CA VAL A 60 29.31 10.55 -6.92
C VAL A 60 30.06 9.81 -8.03
N ASN A 61 29.39 9.65 -9.17
CA ASN A 61 29.85 8.90 -10.32
C ASN A 61 30.04 7.39 -10.14
N LYS A 62 29.73 6.81 -8.97
CA LYS A 62 29.62 5.35 -8.80
C LYS A 62 28.16 4.92 -9.01
N TYR A 63 27.98 3.69 -9.48
CA TYR A 63 26.65 3.09 -9.60
C TYR A 63 26.19 2.62 -8.23
N LEU A 64 24.99 3.05 -7.82
CA LEU A 64 24.27 2.39 -6.74
C LEU A 64 23.53 1.19 -7.33
N ARG A 65 23.64 0.04 -6.66
CA ARG A 65 22.86 -1.14 -7.01
C ARG A 65 21.60 -1.17 -6.15
N CYS A 66 20.48 -1.45 -6.79
CA CYS A 66 19.19 -1.60 -6.15
C CYS A 66 18.54 -2.92 -6.60
N TYR A 67 17.59 -3.39 -5.81
CA TYR A 67 16.73 -4.50 -6.20
C TYR A 67 15.29 -4.22 -5.81
N ALA A 68 14.39 -4.53 -6.73
CA ALA A 68 12.95 -4.49 -6.52
C ALA A 68 12.44 -5.93 -6.34
N TYR A 69 11.60 -6.15 -5.34
CA TYR A 69 10.95 -7.44 -5.10
C TYR A 69 9.44 -7.27 -4.97
N LEU A 70 8.67 -7.99 -5.80
CA LEU A 70 7.22 -8.03 -5.72
C LEU A 70 6.78 -9.00 -4.62
N LYS A 71 6.42 -8.45 -3.46
CA LYS A 71 5.96 -9.21 -2.29
C LYS A 71 4.59 -9.83 -2.48
N LYS A 72 3.65 -9.05 -3.01
CA LYS A 72 2.29 -9.48 -3.26
C LYS A 72 1.98 -9.32 -4.73
N SER A 73 1.64 -10.42 -5.38
CA SER A 73 1.23 -10.42 -6.77
C SER A 73 -0.25 -10.06 -6.91
N HIS A 74 -0.56 -9.19 -7.86
CA HIS A 74 -1.92 -8.98 -8.36
C HIS A 74 -2.38 -10.14 -9.23
N PHE A 75 -1.48 -10.67 -10.07
CA PHE A 75 -1.77 -11.83 -10.93
C PHE A 75 -1.28 -13.14 -10.30
N LYS A 76 -1.83 -14.27 -10.77
CA LYS A 76 -1.42 -15.60 -10.29
C LYS A 76 0.00 -15.97 -10.76
N ASN A 77 0.31 -15.61 -12.01
CA ASN A 77 1.61 -15.81 -12.65
C ASN A 77 2.14 -14.44 -13.04
N SER A 78 2.89 -13.81 -12.14
CA SER A 78 3.37 -12.45 -12.33
C SER A 78 4.85 -12.42 -12.61
N GLY A 79 5.23 -11.65 -13.63
CA GLY A 79 6.57 -11.13 -13.79
C GLY A 79 6.60 -9.63 -13.48
N ILE A 80 7.81 -9.09 -13.23
CA ILE A 80 8.00 -7.64 -13.13
C ILE A 80 9.00 -7.09 -14.14
N ILE A 81 8.83 -5.81 -14.47
CA ILE A 81 9.82 -4.95 -15.12
C ILE A 81 9.90 -3.67 -14.29
N VAL A 82 11.12 -3.19 -14.04
CA VAL A 82 11.34 -1.92 -13.34
C VAL A 82 11.69 -0.85 -14.36
N TYR A 83 10.98 0.27 -14.30
CA TYR A 83 11.24 1.47 -15.07
C TYR A 83 11.79 2.55 -14.15
N ILE A 84 12.94 3.12 -14.48
CA ILE A 84 13.59 4.19 -13.72
C ILE A 84 13.66 5.44 -14.59
N ALA A 85 13.18 6.57 -14.08
CA ALA A 85 13.34 7.85 -14.76
C ALA A 85 14.84 8.21 -14.84
N ASN A 86 15.35 8.39 -16.06
CA ASN A 86 16.76 8.70 -16.34
C ASN A 86 17.00 10.22 -16.45
N ASP A 87 15.94 11.01 -16.61
CA ASP A 87 16.03 12.45 -16.76
C ASP A 87 15.72 13.20 -15.46
N ASP A 88 16.51 14.22 -15.19
CA ASP A 88 16.34 15.15 -14.07
C ASP A 88 15.50 16.38 -14.49
N GLU A 89 15.34 16.65 -15.80
CA GLU A 89 14.54 17.78 -16.31
C GLU A 89 13.03 17.56 -16.13
N TYR A 90 12.55 16.33 -16.32
CA TYR A 90 11.13 15.97 -16.22
C TYR A 90 10.92 14.88 -15.17
N SER A 91 10.47 15.30 -13.98
CA SER A 91 10.12 14.34 -12.94
C SER A 91 8.90 13.49 -13.35
N LEU A 92 9.04 12.17 -13.22
CA LEU A 92 7.91 11.24 -13.30
C LEU A 92 6.87 11.60 -12.23
N LYS A 93 5.61 11.71 -12.62
CA LYS A 93 4.49 11.98 -11.71
C LYS A 93 4.02 10.69 -11.04
N GLN A 94 3.57 10.79 -9.79
CA GLN A 94 3.07 9.66 -9.00
C GLN A 94 1.89 8.91 -9.66
N ASN A 95 1.04 9.63 -10.40
CA ASN A 95 -0.08 9.04 -11.15
C ASN A 95 0.32 8.49 -12.53
N LEU A 96 1.62 8.53 -12.87
CA LEU A 96 2.20 8.08 -14.14
C LEU A 96 1.64 8.80 -15.38
N SER A 97 1.01 9.97 -15.23
CA SER A 97 0.35 10.64 -16.36
C SER A 97 1.30 11.19 -17.43
N ASN A 98 2.61 11.25 -17.14
CA ASN A 98 3.66 11.71 -18.05
C ASN A 98 4.71 10.62 -18.32
N GLU A 99 4.40 9.34 -18.08
CA GLU A 99 5.36 8.25 -18.23
C GLU A 99 5.90 8.08 -19.65
N TYR A 100 5.17 8.57 -20.65
CA TYR A 100 5.58 8.57 -22.06
C TYR A 100 6.42 9.80 -22.46
N ASP A 101 6.45 10.83 -21.61
CA ASP A 101 7.20 12.07 -21.82
C ASP A 101 8.56 12.06 -21.11
N VAL A 102 8.75 11.13 -20.16
CA VAL A 102 9.97 11.01 -19.35
C VAL A 102 10.83 9.88 -19.89
N ALA A 103 12.12 10.13 -20.10
CA ALA A 103 13.06 9.09 -20.50
C ALA A 103 13.22 8.04 -19.39
N MET A 104 13.03 6.76 -19.73
CA MET A 104 13.07 5.64 -18.79
C MET A 104 14.15 4.63 -19.15
N ASP A 105 14.90 4.19 -18.14
CA ASP A 105 15.70 2.97 -18.22
C ASP A 105 14.85 1.77 -17.80
N ILE A 106 15.00 0.66 -18.52
CA ILE A 106 14.17 -0.55 -18.35
C ILE A 106 15.04 -1.68 -17.81
N PHE A 107 14.60 -2.29 -16.72
CA PHE A 107 15.28 -3.40 -16.06
C PHE A 107 14.33 -4.60 -15.96
N PRO A 108 14.53 -5.65 -16.77
CA PRO A 108 13.71 -6.84 -16.69
C PRO A 108 13.99 -7.62 -15.40
N ASN A 109 13.09 -8.53 -15.05
CA ASN A 109 13.30 -9.43 -13.93
C ASN A 109 14.48 -10.40 -14.16
N LEU A 110 14.94 -11.01 -13.07
CA LEU A 110 16.12 -11.87 -13.04
C LEU A 110 15.98 -13.13 -13.87
N SER A 111 14.76 -13.60 -14.19
CA SER A 111 14.59 -14.73 -15.11
C SER A 111 15.11 -14.41 -16.51
N HIS A 112 15.14 -13.12 -16.88
CA HIS A 112 15.70 -12.64 -18.15
C HIS A 112 17.07 -11.99 -17.98
N ASP A 113 17.38 -11.40 -16.83
CA ASP A 113 18.69 -10.82 -16.52
C ASP A 113 19.64 -11.81 -15.84
N THR A 114 20.25 -12.69 -16.65
CA THR A 114 21.19 -13.71 -16.17
C THR A 114 22.48 -13.14 -15.58
N ILE A 115 22.88 -11.92 -15.94
CA ILE A 115 24.13 -11.29 -15.47
C ILE A 115 24.02 -10.92 -13.99
N ASN A 116 22.84 -10.44 -13.57
CA ASN A 116 22.61 -9.97 -12.21
C ASN A 116 22.08 -11.03 -11.24
N GLN A 117 21.70 -12.23 -11.72
CA GLN A 117 21.29 -13.36 -10.87
C GLN A 117 22.31 -13.70 -9.77
N LYS A 118 23.61 -13.58 -10.07
CA LYS A 118 24.70 -13.87 -9.11
C LYS A 118 24.64 -13.07 -7.81
N TRP A 119 23.91 -11.95 -7.81
CA TRP A 119 23.78 -11.08 -6.65
C TRP A 119 22.61 -11.45 -5.75
N ILE A 120 21.74 -12.36 -6.18
CA ILE A 120 20.45 -12.63 -5.56
C ILE A 120 20.30 -14.16 -5.40
N GLY A 121 20.37 -14.63 -4.16
CA GLY A 121 20.39 -16.08 -3.88
C GLY A 121 19.00 -16.73 -3.76
N GLN A 122 18.09 -16.13 -2.97
CA GLN A 122 16.87 -16.82 -2.50
C GLN A 122 15.55 -16.22 -3.01
N TYR A 123 15.60 -15.15 -3.80
CA TYR A 123 14.38 -14.51 -4.28
C TYR A 123 13.81 -15.20 -5.52
N ASP A 124 12.49 -15.08 -5.70
CA ASP A 124 11.80 -15.50 -6.91
C ASP A 124 12.25 -14.61 -8.08
N PHE A 125 12.91 -15.22 -9.07
CA PHE A 125 13.53 -14.51 -10.19
C PHE A 125 12.51 -13.83 -11.11
N ASP A 126 11.28 -14.35 -11.23
CA ASP A 126 10.22 -13.71 -12.02
C ASP A 126 9.74 -12.41 -11.33
N LYS A 127 9.85 -12.37 -9.99
CA LYS A 127 9.36 -11.29 -9.12
C LYS A 127 10.44 -10.34 -8.62
N THR A 128 11.66 -10.48 -9.13
CA THR A 128 12.80 -9.70 -8.68
C THR A 128 13.52 -9.09 -9.87
N ALA A 129 13.84 -7.80 -9.78
CA ALA A 129 14.65 -7.12 -10.77
C ALA A 129 15.79 -6.38 -10.08
N VAL A 130 16.98 -6.43 -10.67
CA VAL A 130 18.14 -5.66 -10.23
C VAL A 130 18.29 -4.47 -11.15
N PHE A 131 18.45 -3.29 -10.58
CA PHE A 131 18.64 -2.06 -11.34
C PHE A 131 19.76 -1.23 -10.75
N GLY A 132 20.29 -0.31 -11.55
CA GLY A 132 21.36 0.57 -11.12
C GLY A 132 21.10 2.00 -11.54
N ARG A 133 21.54 2.96 -10.72
CA ARG A 133 21.56 4.38 -11.07
C ARG A 133 22.92 4.97 -10.74
N LYS A 134 23.41 5.82 -11.64
CA LYS A 134 24.61 6.62 -11.42
C LYS A 134 24.20 8.05 -11.10
N PHE A 135 24.77 8.60 -10.04
CA PHE A 135 24.48 9.97 -9.59
C PHE A 135 25.60 10.91 -10.02
N LYS A 136 25.23 12.08 -10.55
CA LYS A 136 26.18 13.05 -11.13
C LYS A 136 26.48 14.23 -10.21
N SER A 137 25.64 14.46 -9.21
CA SER A 137 25.74 15.56 -8.24
C SER A 137 25.77 15.03 -6.81
N VAL A 138 26.38 15.80 -5.92
CA VAL A 138 26.46 15.51 -4.47
C VAL A 138 25.21 16.07 -3.79
N GLY A 139 24.72 15.38 -2.77
CA GLY A 139 23.56 15.80 -1.98
C GLY A 139 22.47 14.72 -1.90
N LYS A 140 21.26 15.14 -1.52
CA LYS A 140 20.10 14.26 -1.56
C LYS A 140 19.57 14.16 -2.99
N ASP A 141 19.30 12.95 -3.42
CA ASP A 141 18.65 12.65 -4.69
C ASP A 141 17.51 11.64 -4.47
N THR A 142 16.62 11.52 -5.45
CA THR A 142 15.46 10.62 -5.40
C THR A 142 15.40 9.79 -6.66
N ILE A 143 15.52 8.47 -6.51
CA ILE A 143 15.20 7.54 -7.58
C ILE A 143 13.68 7.51 -7.72
N ARG A 144 13.18 7.92 -8.89
CA ARG A 144 11.76 7.79 -9.25
C ARG A 144 11.59 6.73 -10.32
N GLY A 145 10.53 5.96 -10.19
CA GLY A 145 10.25 4.89 -11.12
C GLY A 145 8.91 4.24 -10.87
N TYR A 146 8.65 3.19 -11.63
CA TYR A 146 7.52 2.31 -11.37
C TYR A 146 7.87 0.87 -11.65
N ILE A 147 7.19 -0.02 -10.94
CA ILE A 147 7.19 -1.46 -11.21
C ILE A 147 5.99 -1.74 -12.09
N LEU A 148 6.23 -2.33 -13.25
CA LEU A 148 5.20 -2.92 -14.09
C LEU A 148 5.12 -4.40 -13.79
N GLU A 149 4.06 -4.81 -13.10
CA GLU A 149 3.69 -6.20 -12.94
C GLU A 149 2.87 -6.62 -14.16
N TYR A 150 3.22 -7.73 -14.79
CA TYR A 150 2.52 -8.26 -15.95
C TYR A 150 2.09 -9.70 -15.70
N GLN A 151 0.94 -10.05 -16.27
CA GLN A 151 0.46 -11.42 -16.31
C GLN A 151 1.28 -12.21 -17.34
N ASN A 152 1.74 -13.40 -16.97
CA ASN A 152 2.57 -14.36 -17.73
C ASN A 152 4.08 -14.26 -17.45
N LYS A 153 4.85 -15.28 -17.88
CA LYS A 153 6.31 -15.38 -17.65
C LYS A 153 7.17 -14.75 -18.76
N GLU A 154 6.62 -14.63 -19.96
CA GLU A 154 7.33 -14.05 -21.10
C GLU A 154 7.32 -12.53 -21.02
N LEU A 155 8.46 -11.89 -21.30
CA LEU A 155 8.49 -10.44 -21.49
C LEU A 155 7.62 -10.12 -22.72
N PRO A 156 6.65 -9.22 -22.61
CA PRO A 156 5.87 -8.81 -23.77
C PRO A 156 6.80 -8.13 -24.78
N MET A 157 6.85 -8.69 -25.98
CA MET A 157 7.67 -8.19 -27.09
C MET A 157 7.15 -6.87 -27.66
N ASP A 158 5.85 -6.58 -27.48
CA ASP A 158 5.20 -5.38 -27.97
C ASP A 158 4.87 -4.45 -26.80
N SER A 159 5.33 -3.20 -26.86
CA SER A 159 5.17 -2.16 -25.82
C SER A 159 3.71 -1.76 -25.52
N VAL A 160 2.74 -2.48 -26.06
CA VAL A 160 1.30 -2.23 -25.88
C VAL A 160 0.74 -3.28 -24.93
N PHE A 161 0.76 -2.96 -23.64
CA PHE A 161 0.11 -3.75 -22.62
C PHE A 161 -1.39 -3.44 -22.60
N LYS A 162 -2.23 -4.47 -22.65
CA LYS A 162 -3.64 -4.26 -22.29
C LYS A 162 -3.72 -3.93 -20.81
N SER A 163 -4.55 -2.96 -20.45
CA SER A 163 -4.70 -2.50 -19.05
C SER A 163 -5.15 -3.61 -18.09
N GLU A 164 -5.78 -4.66 -18.60
CA GLU A 164 -6.21 -5.85 -17.84
C GLU A 164 -5.08 -6.86 -17.55
N GLU A 165 -3.97 -6.78 -18.30
CA GLU A 165 -2.84 -7.72 -18.23
C GLU A 165 -1.66 -7.14 -17.43
N VAL A 166 -1.75 -5.87 -17.00
CA VAL A 166 -0.71 -5.20 -16.23
C VAL A 166 -1.22 -4.40 -15.06
N LYS A 167 -0.34 -4.25 -14.07
CA LYS A 167 -0.50 -3.31 -12.97
C LYS A 167 0.77 -2.52 -12.79
N LYS A 168 0.65 -1.20 -12.64
CA LYS A 168 1.79 -0.29 -12.41
C LYS A 168 1.80 0.19 -10.97
N TYR A 169 2.99 0.23 -10.38
CA TYR A 169 3.19 0.71 -9.02
C TYR A 169 4.30 1.76 -9.01
N TYR A 170 3.93 3.02 -8.77
CA TYR A 170 4.89 4.11 -8.62
C TYR A 170 5.72 3.95 -7.34
N PHE A 171 6.98 4.38 -7.37
CA PHE A 171 7.80 4.48 -6.18
C PHE A 171 8.79 5.65 -6.22
N GLU A 172 9.21 6.06 -5.03
CA GLU A 172 10.34 6.95 -4.81
C GLU A 172 11.29 6.32 -3.79
N LYS A 173 12.59 6.50 -4.00
CA LYS A 173 13.62 6.10 -3.03
C LYS A 173 14.64 7.23 -2.89
N GLU A 174 14.68 7.85 -1.73
CA GLU A 174 15.71 8.82 -1.38
C GLU A 174 17.07 8.14 -1.23
N ILE A 175 18.11 8.78 -1.78
CA ILE A 175 19.51 8.36 -1.73
C ILE A 175 20.36 9.54 -1.33
N TYR A 176 21.39 9.31 -0.51
CA TYR A 176 22.40 10.30 -0.23
C TYR A 176 23.64 10.09 -1.11
N VAL A 177 24.10 11.14 -1.79
CA VAL A 177 25.26 11.10 -2.66
C VAL A 177 26.39 11.90 -2.03
N ASP A 178 27.54 11.28 -1.82
CA ASP A 178 28.72 11.93 -1.24
C ASP A 178 29.83 12.19 -2.27
N SER A 179 30.76 13.07 -1.91
CA SER A 179 31.94 13.40 -2.73
C SER A 179 33.13 12.48 -2.47
N SER A 180 33.00 11.51 -1.56
CA SER A 180 34.10 10.70 -1.02
C SER A 180 34.63 9.73 -2.07
N GLN A 181 35.56 10.17 -2.90
CA GLN A 181 36.37 9.28 -3.74
C GLN A 181 37.37 8.54 -2.82
N ASN A 182 36.90 7.50 -2.13
CA ASN A 182 37.78 6.44 -1.64
C ASN A 182 38.28 5.63 -2.83
#